data_AF-A0A8T6WKJ1-F1
#
_entry.id   AF-A0A8T6WKJ1-F1
#
_cell.length_a   1.000
_cell.length_b   1.000
_cell.length_c   1.000
_cell.angle_alpha   90.00
_cell.angle_beta   90.00
_cell.angle_gamma   90.00
#
_symmetry.space_group_name_H-M   'P 1'
#
loop_
_entity.id
_entity.type
_entity.pdbx_description
1 polymer ?
#
loop_
_entity_poly.entity_id
_entity_poly.type
_entity_poly.pdbx_seq_one_letter_code
_entity_poly.pdbx_strand_id
1 'polypeptide(L)' 'MKCRICDRDAVNDYCEPHEKAHKRVVQKYEIWEKAMDISWKEYLKEIAENSNTGSWARE' A
#
# COMPACT_ATOMS: atom_id res chain seq x y z
N MET A 1 -19.51 -6.75 0.38
CA MET A 1 -19.35 -5.30 0.68
C MET A 1 -18.59 -4.66 -0.47
N LYS A 2 -18.43 -3.32 -0.49
CA LYS A 2 -17.64 -2.62 -1.51
C LYS A 2 -16.26 -2.29 -0.95
N CYS A 3 -15.25 -2.31 -1.81
CA CYS A 3 -13.91 -1.86 -1.46
C CYS A 3 -13.97 -0.39 -1.00
N ARG A 4 -13.19 -0.04 0.02
CA ARG A 4 -13.13 1.34 0.53
C ARG A 4 -12.48 2.34 -0.46
N ILE A 5 -11.74 1.82 -1.44
CA ILE A 5 -10.96 2.62 -2.40
C ILE A 5 -11.60 2.60 -3.80
N CYS A 6 -12.41 1.59 -4.14
CA CYS A 6 -13.09 1.50 -5.44
C CYS A 6 -14.42 0.74 -5.37
N ASP A 7 -15.18 0.70 -6.46
CA ASP A 7 -16.53 0.10 -6.48
C ASP A 7 -16.56 -1.44 -6.65
N ARG A 8 -15.39 -2.09 -6.61
CA ARG A 8 -15.28 -3.55 -6.72
C ARG A 8 -15.80 -4.24 -5.47
N ASP A 9 -16.27 -5.47 -5.66
CA ASP A 9 -16.71 -6.30 -4.55
C ASP A 9 -15.53 -6.70 -3.66
N ALA A 10 -15.80 -6.68 -2.37
CA ALA A 10 -14.86 -6.97 -1.32
C ALA A 10 -15.48 -7.94 -0.32
N VAL A 11 -14.64 -8.84 0.19
CA VAL A 11 -15.00 -9.75 1.29
C VAL A 11 -14.85 -9.02 2.64
N ASN A 12 -13.83 -8.15 2.74
CA ASN A 12 -13.54 -7.28 3.89
C ASN A 12 -13.45 -5.82 3.41
N ASP A 13 -12.57 -5.02 4.01
CA ASP A 13 -12.39 -3.60 3.72
C ASP A 13 -11.94 -3.28 2.28
N TYR A 14 -11.24 -4.21 1.63
CA TYR A 14 -10.67 -4.01 0.31
C TYR A 14 -11.04 -5.12 -0.67
N CYS A 15 -11.12 -4.77 -1.96
CA CYS A 15 -11.16 -5.78 -3.02
C CYS A 15 -9.82 -6.52 -3.08
N GLU A 16 -9.81 -7.71 -3.67
CA GLU A 16 -8.62 -8.57 -3.68
C GLU A 16 -7.32 -7.86 -4.17
N PRO A 17 -7.32 -7.01 -5.22
CA PRO A 17 -6.15 -6.24 -5.61
C PRO A 17 -5.66 -5.25 -4.54
N HIS A 18 -6.54 -4.44 -3.97
CA HIS A 18 -6.20 -3.46 -2.92
C HIS A 18 -5.73 -4.15 -1.63
N GLU A 19 -6.36 -5.27 -1.25
CA GLU A 19 -5.93 -6.11 -0.13
C GLU A 19 -4.50 -6.64 -0.33
N LYS A 20 -4.19 -7.14 -1.54
CA LYS A 20 -2.84 -7.61 -1.90
C LYS A 20 -1.82 -6.47 -1.90
N ALA A 21 -2.19 -5.30 -2.41
CA ALA A 21 -1.31 -4.13 -2.44
C ALA A 21 -1.00 -3.64 -1.03
N HIS A 22 -2.02 -3.47 -0.18
CA HIS A 22 -1.87 -3.10 1.23
C HIS A 22 -0.93 -4.06 1.96
N LYS A 23 -1.13 -5.37 1.81
CA LYS A 23 -0.23 -6.38 2.42
C LYS A 23 1.23 -6.21 1.96
N ARG A 24 1.46 -5.94 0.67
CA ARG A 24 2.81 -5.71 0.14
C ARG A 24 3.44 -4.43 0.67
N VAL A 25 2.69 -3.34 0.78
CA VAL A 25 3.16 -2.06 1.34
C VAL A 25 3.59 -2.26 2.79
N VAL A 26 2.74 -2.87 3.62
CA VAL A 26 3.06 -3.16 5.03
C VAL A 26 4.28 -4.08 5.16
N GLN A 27 4.36 -5.15 4.36
CA GLN A 27 5.51 -6.08 4.41
C GLN A 27 6.82 -5.42 3.96
N LYS A 28 6.78 -4.47 3.03
CA LYS A 28 8.00 -3.82 2.50
C LYS A 28 8.53 -2.74 3.43
N TYR A 29 7.68 -2.15 4.26
CA TYR A 29 8.10 -1.14 5.23
C TYR A 29 9.22 -1.62 6.16
N GLU A 30 9.13 -2.83 6.71
CA GLU A 30 10.16 -3.35 7.62
C GLU A 30 11.57 -3.38 6.98
N ILE A 31 11.64 -3.56 5.66
CA ILE A 31 12.90 -3.55 4.92
C ILE A 31 13.42 -2.12 4.77
N TRP A 32 12.53 -1.17 4.48
CA TRP A 32 12.89 0.25 4.33
C TRP A 32 13.26 0.89 5.66
N GLU A 33 12.51 0.61 6.73
CA GLU A 33 12.79 1.06 8.09
C GLU A 33 14.19 0.62 8.52
N LYS A 34 14.53 -0.67 8.34
CA LYS A 34 15.87 -1.19 8.68
C LYS A 34 16.99 -0.62 7.82
N ALA A 35 16.72 -0.30 6.55
CA ALA A 35 17.74 0.15 5.61
C ALA A 35 17.98 1.67 5.65
N MET A 36 16.96 2.45 6.01
CA MET A 36 16.95 3.91 5.86
C MET A 36 16.61 4.65 7.15
N ASP A 37 16.20 3.96 8.22
CA ASP A 37 15.76 4.57 9.49
C ASP A 37 14.63 5.60 9.29
N ILE A 38 13.68 5.29 8.39
CA ILE A 38 12.55 6.16 8.06
C ILE A 38 11.30 5.75 8.82
N SER A 39 10.45 6.74 9.13
CA SER A 39 9.14 6.50 9.70
C SER A 39 8.14 5.96 8.67
N TRP A 40 7.05 5.36 9.17
CA TRP A 40 5.93 4.91 8.33
C TRP A 40 5.39 6.02 7.41
N LYS A 41 5.30 7.25 7.90
CA LYS A 41 4.79 8.39 7.12
C LYS A 41 5.74 8.76 5.97
N GLU A 42 7.04 8.74 6.24
CA GLU A 42 8.06 9.01 5.22
C GLU A 42 8.07 7.90 4.16
N TYR A 43 8.01 6.64 4.59
CA TYR A 43 7.87 5.51 3.68
C TYR A 43 6.66 5.65 2.74
N LEU A 44 5.48 5.97 3.28
CA LEU A 44 4.28 6.18 2.47
C LEU A 44 4.43 7.34 1.47
N LYS A 45 5.12 8.40 1.86
CA LYS A 45 5.42 9.52 0.97
C LYS A 45 6.33 9.08 -0.17
N GLU A 46 7.42 8.38 0.13
CA GLU A 46 8.37 7.88 -0.86
C GLU A 46 7.71 6.96 -1.89
N ILE A 47 6.87 6.01 -1.44
CA ILE A 47 6.17 5.12 -2.39
C ILE A 47 5.11 5.86 -3.21
N ALA A 48 4.45 6.88 -2.66
CA ALA A 48 3.43 7.64 -3.38
C ALA A 48 4.03 8.54 -4.48
N GLU A 49 5.22 9.09 -4.23
CA GLU A 49 5.97 9.94 -5.16
C GLU A 49 6.79 9.12 -6.19
N ASN A 50 7.05 7.84 -5.92
CA ASN A 50 7.81 6.97 -6.83
C ASN A 50 6.97 6.54 -8.04
N SER A 51 7.39 6.93 -9.23
CA SER A 51 6.73 6.61 -10.51
C SER A 51 6.70 5.12 -10.86
N ASN A 52 7.54 4.30 -10.20
CA ASN A 52 7.55 2.85 -10.37
C ASN A 52 6.58 2.12 -9.43
N THR A 53 5.95 2.85 -8.49
CA THR A 53 4.93 2.26 -7.62
C THR A 53 3.65 2.00 -8.41
N GLY A 54 3.19 0.75 -8.38
CA GLY A 54 1.93 0.37 -9.03
C GLY A 54 0.73 1.11 -8.43
N SER A 55 -0.27 1.43 -9.26
CA SER A 55 -1.42 2.27 -8.86
C SER A 55 -2.13 1.76 -7.60
N TRP A 56 -2.36 0.46 -7.48
CA TRP A 56 -3.00 -0.17 -6.31
C TRP A 56 -2.28 0.04 -4.98
N ALA A 57 -0.97 0.25 -5.01
CA ALA A 57 -0.16 0.48 -3.80
C ALA A 57 -0.07 1.98 -3.45
N ARG A 58 -0.42 2.85 -4.40
CA ARG A 58 -0.43 4.31 -4.25
C ARG A 58 -1.80 4.85 -3.82
N GLU A 59 -2.87 4.20 -4.29
CA GLU A 59 -4.26 4.48 -3.92
C GLU A 59 -4.55 4.10 -2.46
#